data_AF-A0A2D8LQC3-F1
#
_entry.id   AF-A0A2D8LQC3-F1
#
_cell.length_a   1.000
_cell.length_b   1.000
_cell.length_c   1.000
_cell.angle_alpha   90.00
_cell.angle_beta   90.00
_cell.angle_gamma   90.00
#
_symmetry.space_group_name_H-M   'P 1'
#
loop_
_entity.id
_entity.type
_entity.pdbx_description
1 polymer ?
#
loop_
_entity_poly.entity_id
_entity_poly.type
_entity_poly.pdbx_seq_one_letter_code
_entity_poly.pdbx_strand_id
1 'polypeptide(L)'
;MASSAEERCNHSCNTRRMTGDSFAPDDSFTIVGPEGQLGHRDLVEHTERFTPKLWSVTDGVWCFVGNGLSNQTFVEGPEGVIVIDTGESNEEMISALCALREVTTAPIAAVIYTHFHYVAGTQAVLDEVGGDIDIWGHHGIVGNRRRVTSEVSAAASRGLVQQFGMLLDTDGPDGLINVGLGREFRRSEHAPFTPGFVAPTRTITDAMSVKVAGLTCEFTPAPSDADDSITIWFPEKGTCVHNIVWPALFNVFAIRGEEYRDPRILLSGLDHIAGLDAEHLVGAHGPPLSGAEQISAEVETYRDSVQFLWDQTVRGINRGLTADELTSFAQLPDDFGRSYLTRQFYGLAEHHVRQIYAGLRGWFDGDDAKLLPLDKAERCRRLIEGFGGAEVVRQRIADAIDQNDLRWAVELGSWLIHVEPDDTGRLDGGTAADRDLLARAWRAISQRTTSANLRNWALTRALELEGHVDMRRFRIHRFSHRDITNSPPDVFVSTLRVLLIPERAAGIDEHLRFVFDDGTHTGLHLRRSVAVPTDGADAELEIRLDLETWAALLTNRVSLADAIDHGSVHLTGNADRIRQVMHCFDLASMESK
;
A
#
# COMPACT_ATOMS: atom_id res chain seq x y z
N MET A 1 -53.41 -11.15 44.95
CA MET A 1 -52.77 -11.85 43.83
C MET A 1 -53.01 -11.03 42.57
N ALA A 2 -51.93 -10.63 41.88
CA ALA A 2 -51.80 -10.24 40.46
C ALA A 2 -52.81 -9.22 39.86
N SER A 3 -52.50 -8.34 38.90
CA SER A 3 -51.40 -8.24 37.93
C SER A 3 -51.38 -6.78 37.41
N SER A 4 -50.22 -6.11 37.33
CA SER A 4 -49.45 -5.83 36.09
C SER A 4 -50.24 -5.29 34.89
N ALA A 5 -49.91 -4.07 34.46
CA ALA A 5 -49.61 -3.69 33.07
C ALA A 5 -49.58 -2.16 32.91
N GLU A 6 -48.46 -1.50 33.23
CA GLU A 6 -48.19 -0.13 32.74
C GLU A 6 -46.73 0.24 32.99
N GLU A 7 -45.80 -0.44 32.30
CA GLU A 7 -44.42 0.03 32.12
C GLU A 7 -43.71 -0.93 31.14
N ARG A 8 -43.85 -0.66 29.84
CA ARG A 8 -42.97 -1.15 28.76
C ARG A 8 -43.50 -0.74 27.38
N CYS A 9 -43.01 0.39 26.86
CA CYS A 9 -42.60 0.53 25.46
C CYS A 9 -42.13 1.97 25.21
N ASN A 10 -40.84 2.23 25.41
CA ASN A 10 -40.14 3.33 24.74
C ASN A 10 -38.64 3.03 24.78
N HIS A 11 -38.24 2.00 24.05
CA HIS A 11 -36.86 1.73 23.65
C HIS A 11 -36.89 1.25 22.20
N SER A 12 -37.01 2.21 21.28
CA SER A 12 -36.81 2.01 19.86
C SER A 12 -36.61 3.37 19.19
N CYS A 13 -35.42 3.92 19.33
CA CYS A 13 -34.84 4.70 18.25
C CYS A 13 -33.38 4.32 18.18
N ASN A 14 -33.13 3.30 17.35
CA ASN A 14 -31.83 2.91 16.89
C ASN A 14 -31.29 4.09 16.08
N THR A 15 -30.65 5.06 16.73
CA THR A 15 -29.83 6.06 16.04
C THR A 15 -28.77 5.27 15.29
N ARG A 16 -28.96 5.09 13.98
CA ARG A 16 -27.90 4.65 13.06
C ARG A 16 -26.67 5.46 13.47
N ARG A 17 -25.63 4.80 13.99
CA ARG A 17 -24.31 5.41 13.98
C ARG A 17 -24.07 5.74 12.51
N MET A 18 -24.11 7.02 12.17
CA MET A 18 -23.58 7.46 10.88
C MET A 18 -22.11 7.02 10.82
N THR A 19 -21.49 7.09 9.65
CA THR A 19 -20.04 6.88 9.43
C THR A 19 -19.16 7.93 10.16
N GLY A 20 -19.50 8.27 11.41
CA GLY A 20 -19.00 9.37 12.21
C GLY A 20 -17.61 9.13 12.80
N ASP A 21 -17.12 7.89 12.77
CA ASP A 21 -15.78 7.56 13.25
C ASP A 21 -14.69 7.69 12.16
N SER A 22 -15.05 8.07 10.94
CA SER A 22 -14.07 8.27 9.86
C SER A 22 -13.29 9.58 9.98
N PHE A 23 -13.95 10.63 10.45
CA PHE A 23 -13.37 11.93 10.76
C PHE A 23 -14.30 12.73 11.68
N ALA A 24 -13.72 13.60 12.50
CA ALA A 24 -14.47 14.44 13.43
C ALA A 24 -15.48 15.35 12.71
N PRO A 25 -16.69 15.55 13.28
CA PRO A 25 -17.76 16.31 12.62
C PRO A 25 -17.41 17.78 12.40
N ASP A 26 -16.51 18.35 13.21
CA ASP A 26 -16.00 19.71 13.10
C ASP A 26 -14.49 19.74 13.43
N ASP A 27 -13.91 20.93 13.56
CA ASP A 27 -12.50 21.13 13.87
C ASP A 27 -12.17 21.10 15.38
N SER A 28 -13.11 20.72 16.25
CA SER A 28 -12.90 20.70 17.70
C SER A 28 -11.81 19.73 18.18
N PHE A 29 -11.48 18.72 17.36
CA PHE A 29 -10.38 17.79 17.61
C PHE A 29 -9.13 18.10 16.78
N THR A 30 -9.12 19.16 15.96
CA THR A 30 -7.94 19.54 15.19
C THR A 30 -6.98 20.33 16.09
N ILE A 31 -5.71 19.91 16.13
CA ILE A 31 -4.65 20.59 16.86
C ILE A 31 -3.46 20.89 15.95
N VAL A 32 -2.55 21.73 16.44
CA VAL A 32 -1.25 21.99 15.81
C VAL A 32 -0.23 21.00 16.38
N GLY A 33 0.37 20.20 15.50
CA GLY A 33 1.47 19.29 15.80
C GLY A 33 2.83 20.00 15.97
N PRO A 34 3.87 19.25 16.35
CA PRO A 34 5.17 19.83 16.72
C PRO A 34 5.86 20.61 15.59
N GLU A 35 5.69 20.23 14.33
CA GLU A 35 6.26 20.94 13.16
C GLU A 35 5.24 21.89 12.50
N GLY A 36 4.15 22.22 13.20
CA GLY A 36 3.10 23.11 12.70
C GLY A 36 2.00 22.41 11.89
N GLN A 37 2.00 21.08 11.81
CA GLN A 37 0.96 20.33 11.10
C GLN A 37 -0.41 20.49 11.73
N LEU A 38 -1.46 20.72 10.94
CA LEU A 38 -2.83 20.67 11.44
C LEU A 38 -3.39 19.27 11.25
N GLY A 39 -3.81 18.61 12.32
CA GLY A 39 -4.38 17.28 12.25
C GLY A 39 -5.23 16.89 13.45
N HIS A 40 -5.93 15.78 13.33
CA HIS A 40 -6.76 15.27 14.40
C HIS A 40 -5.88 14.91 15.59
N ARG A 41 -6.26 15.37 16.79
CA ARG A 41 -5.52 15.21 18.04
C ARG A 41 -5.01 13.79 18.22
N ASP A 42 -5.89 12.80 18.12
CA ASP A 42 -5.51 11.41 18.36
C ASP A 42 -4.46 10.90 17.35
N LEU A 43 -4.44 11.38 16.10
CA LEU A 43 -3.41 11.03 15.12
C LEU A 43 -2.08 11.74 15.40
N VAL A 44 -2.13 12.99 15.85
CA VAL A 44 -0.93 13.74 16.28
C VAL A 44 -0.31 13.11 17.52
N GLU A 45 -1.11 12.78 18.53
CA GLU A 45 -0.68 12.07 19.75
C GLU A 45 -0.17 10.65 19.44
N HIS A 46 -0.69 10.01 18.40
CA HIS A 46 -0.19 8.70 17.95
C HIS A 46 1.29 8.76 17.53
N THR A 47 1.78 9.90 17.02
CA THR A 47 3.19 10.09 16.63
C THR A 47 4.16 9.84 17.79
N GLU A 48 3.76 10.08 19.05
CA GLU A 48 4.62 9.83 20.22
C GLU A 48 5.11 8.38 20.29
N ARG A 49 4.29 7.43 19.85
CA ARG A 49 4.62 5.99 19.80
C ARG A 49 5.73 5.66 18.80
N PHE A 50 5.98 6.54 17.84
CA PHE A 50 7.01 6.42 16.81
C PHE A 50 8.19 7.35 17.05
N THR A 51 8.36 7.83 18.29
CA THR A 51 9.58 8.53 18.68
C THR A 51 10.76 7.55 18.59
N PRO A 52 11.84 7.89 17.84
CA PRO A 52 13.01 7.02 17.70
C PRO A 52 13.54 6.56 19.06
N LYS A 53 13.49 5.26 19.32
CA LYS A 53 13.93 4.67 20.58
C LYS A 53 14.27 3.19 20.41
N LEU A 54 15.46 2.80 20.85
CA LEU A 54 15.81 1.40 21.04
C LEU A 54 15.21 0.91 22.36
N TRP A 55 14.13 0.15 22.28
CA TRP A 55 13.48 -0.45 23.45
C TRP A 55 14.29 -1.65 23.91
N SER A 56 14.65 -1.70 25.20
CA SER A 56 15.04 -2.95 25.86
C SER A 56 13.77 -3.67 26.29
N VAL A 57 13.40 -4.73 25.57
CA VAL A 57 12.15 -5.47 25.77
C VAL A 57 12.28 -6.40 26.96
N THR A 58 13.34 -7.21 26.93
CA THR A 58 13.81 -8.08 28.01
C THR A 58 15.33 -8.27 27.85
N ASP A 59 15.94 -9.07 28.71
CA ASP A 59 17.38 -9.33 28.65
C ASP A 59 17.82 -9.90 27.29
N GLY A 60 18.71 -9.19 26.61
CA GLY A 60 19.18 -9.54 25.26
C GLY A 60 18.14 -9.40 24.15
N VAL A 61 17.03 -8.69 24.36
CA VAL A 61 16.04 -8.42 23.30
C VAL A 61 15.82 -6.91 23.17
N TRP A 62 16.05 -6.39 21.97
CA TRP A 62 15.86 -4.98 21.66
C TRP A 62 15.01 -4.76 20.42
N CYS A 63 14.26 -3.67 20.38
CA CYS A 63 13.44 -3.29 19.23
C CYS A 63 13.60 -1.79 18.95
N PHE A 64 14.13 -1.43 17.78
CA PHE A 64 14.29 -0.04 17.39
C PHE A 64 13.01 0.47 16.74
N VAL A 65 12.26 1.27 17.49
CA VAL A 65 10.98 1.83 17.07
C VAL A 65 11.18 3.25 16.59
N GLY A 66 10.46 3.65 15.53
CA GLY A 66 10.50 5.03 15.02
C GLY A 66 11.70 5.34 14.11
N ASN A 67 12.52 4.35 13.78
CA ASN A 67 13.63 4.52 12.83
C ASN A 67 13.14 4.72 11.39
N GLY A 68 11.99 4.13 11.02
CA GLY A 68 11.33 4.24 9.72
C GLY A 68 9.83 3.92 9.80
N LEU A 69 9.27 3.33 8.73
CA LEU A 69 7.92 2.76 8.76
C LEU A 69 7.90 1.48 9.61
N SER A 70 8.94 0.66 9.46
CA SER A 70 9.12 -0.61 10.18
C SER A 70 10.07 -0.48 11.38
N ASN A 71 9.99 -1.46 12.26
CA ASN A 71 10.93 -1.65 13.35
C ASN A 71 12.08 -2.58 12.90
N GLN A 72 13.25 -2.43 13.52
CA GLN A 72 14.32 -3.42 13.45
C GLN A 72 14.48 -4.07 14.82
N THR A 73 14.34 -5.40 14.89
CA THR A 73 14.38 -6.15 16.15
C THR A 73 15.67 -6.96 16.25
N PHE A 74 16.19 -7.08 17.47
CA PHE A 74 17.46 -7.74 17.77
C PHE A 74 17.27 -8.71 18.93
N VAL A 75 17.67 -9.97 18.73
CA VAL A 75 17.58 -11.02 19.75
C VAL A 75 18.95 -11.65 19.94
N GLU A 76 19.57 -11.41 21.08
CA GLU A 76 20.87 -11.96 21.45
C GLU A 76 20.74 -13.37 22.02
N GLY A 77 21.39 -14.31 21.34
CA GLY A 77 21.59 -15.69 21.75
C GLY A 77 23.04 -16.00 22.13
N PRO A 78 23.32 -17.24 22.57
CA PRO A 78 24.68 -17.64 22.97
C PRO A 78 25.77 -17.45 21.90
N GLU A 79 25.41 -17.47 20.61
CA GLU A 79 26.37 -17.40 19.50
C GLU A 79 26.39 -16.02 18.83
N GLY A 80 25.54 -15.09 19.24
CA GLY A 80 25.45 -13.74 18.68
C GLY A 80 24.03 -13.21 18.55
N VAL A 81 23.91 -12.06 17.88
CA VAL A 81 22.64 -11.35 17.67
C VAL A 81 21.95 -11.84 16.40
N ILE A 82 20.67 -12.15 16.53
CA ILE A 82 19.75 -12.35 15.41
C ILE A 82 19.12 -11.00 15.08
N VAL A 83 19.29 -10.54 13.84
CA VAL A 83 18.63 -9.34 13.32
C VAL A 83 17.31 -9.76 12.66
N ILE A 84 16.21 -9.15 13.06
CA ILE A 84 14.88 -9.43 12.50
C ILE A 84 14.36 -8.17 11.82
N ASP A 85 14.12 -8.29 10.52
CA ASP A 85 13.85 -7.22 9.56
C ASP A 85 14.99 -6.19 9.44
N THR A 86 15.11 -5.58 8.25
CA THR A 86 16.20 -4.68 7.88
C THR A 86 15.73 -3.38 7.23
N GLY A 87 14.47 -3.02 7.43
CA GLY A 87 13.92 -1.73 6.99
C GLY A 87 13.80 -1.57 5.48
N GLU A 88 13.72 -0.32 5.04
CA GLU A 88 13.45 0.08 3.66
C GLU A 88 14.71 0.41 2.85
N SER A 89 15.88 0.53 3.49
CA SER A 89 17.18 0.72 2.83
C SER A 89 18.38 0.37 3.71
N ASN A 90 19.57 0.33 3.10
CA ASN A 90 20.82 0.14 3.81
C ASN A 90 21.08 1.24 4.85
N GLU A 91 20.78 2.51 4.53
CA GLU A 91 21.00 3.64 5.43
C GLU A 91 20.14 3.54 6.70
N GLU A 92 18.88 3.12 6.55
CA GLU A 92 18.00 2.86 7.68
C GLU A 92 18.57 1.75 8.59
N MET A 93 19.02 0.64 7.99
CA MET A 93 19.62 -0.46 8.75
C MET A 93 20.93 -0.05 9.41
N ILE A 94 21.78 0.75 8.76
CA ILE A 94 23.01 1.30 9.37
C ILE A 94 22.66 2.10 10.63
N SER A 95 21.61 2.92 10.59
CA SER A 95 21.16 3.65 11.78
C SER A 95 20.73 2.70 12.90
N ALA A 96 20.06 1.61 12.57
CA ALA A 96 19.64 0.60 13.55
C ALA A 96 20.82 -0.18 14.14
N LEU A 97 21.82 -0.52 13.33
CA LEU A 97 23.07 -1.16 13.76
C LEU A 97 23.85 -0.23 14.70
N CYS A 98 23.96 1.06 14.38
CA CYS A 98 24.56 2.05 15.28
C CYS A 98 23.88 2.06 16.65
N ALA A 99 22.54 2.07 16.70
CA ALA A 99 21.80 2.01 17.96
C ALA A 99 22.03 0.70 18.72
N LEU A 100 22.06 -0.45 18.03
CA LEU A 100 22.38 -1.74 18.64
C LEU A 100 23.77 -1.74 19.29
N ARG A 101 24.76 -1.12 18.65
CA ARG A 101 26.15 -1.09 19.13
C ARG A 101 26.35 -0.24 20.39
N GLU A 102 25.37 0.58 20.76
CA GLU A 102 25.37 1.28 22.05
C GLU A 102 25.05 0.34 23.23
N VAL A 103 24.40 -0.80 22.98
CA VAL A 103 23.94 -1.72 24.03
C VAL A 103 24.63 -3.08 24.02
N THR A 104 25.21 -3.53 22.90
CA THR A 104 25.93 -4.80 22.83
C THR A 104 27.06 -4.81 21.79
N THR A 105 28.15 -5.51 22.10
CA THR A 105 29.26 -5.77 21.18
C THR A 105 29.23 -7.20 20.61
N ALA A 106 28.18 -7.97 20.88
CA ALA A 106 28.04 -9.33 20.35
C ALA A 106 28.00 -9.32 18.81
N PRO A 107 28.63 -10.29 18.13
CA PRO A 107 28.61 -10.38 16.68
C PRO A 107 27.19 -10.69 16.18
N ILE A 108 26.87 -10.28 14.95
CA ILE A 108 25.62 -10.68 14.30
C ILE A 108 25.79 -12.10 13.76
N ALA A 109 24.85 -12.97 14.09
CA ALA A 109 24.91 -14.40 13.76
C ALA A 109 23.94 -14.80 12.63
N ALA A 110 22.81 -14.09 12.49
CA ALA A 110 21.80 -14.40 11.48
C ALA A 110 20.90 -13.19 11.19
N VAL A 111 20.24 -13.23 10.04
CA VAL A 111 19.11 -12.34 9.69
C VAL A 111 17.85 -13.19 9.53
N ILE A 112 16.71 -12.67 9.98
CA ILE A 112 15.39 -13.26 9.75
C ILE A 112 14.47 -12.20 9.19
N TYR A 113 13.74 -12.52 8.12
CA TYR A 113 12.68 -11.68 7.59
C TYR A 113 11.32 -12.14 8.10
N THR A 114 10.53 -11.20 8.62
CA THR A 114 9.13 -11.47 8.94
C THR A 114 8.30 -11.66 7.67
N HIS A 115 8.58 -10.89 6.61
CA HIS A 115 7.97 -10.96 5.28
C HIS A 115 8.70 -10.03 4.28
N PHE A 116 8.26 -9.98 3.03
CA PHE A 116 8.99 -9.30 1.95
C PHE A 116 9.12 -7.77 2.01
N HIS A 117 8.37 -7.04 2.85
CA HIS A 117 8.39 -5.57 2.83
C HIS A 117 9.65 -4.96 3.46
N TYR A 118 10.15 -5.51 4.58
CA TYR A 118 11.19 -4.88 5.43
C TYR A 118 12.54 -5.58 5.34
N VAL A 119 13.00 -5.83 4.12
CA VAL A 119 14.18 -6.65 3.86
C VAL A 119 15.27 -5.91 3.09
N ALA A 120 15.09 -4.60 2.89
CA ALA A 120 15.85 -3.81 1.93
C ALA A 120 17.17 -3.25 2.46
N GLY A 121 17.49 -3.39 3.75
CA GLY A 121 18.76 -2.96 4.33
C GLY A 121 19.74 -4.09 4.66
N THR A 122 19.50 -5.30 4.14
CA THR A 122 20.26 -6.49 4.53
C THR A 122 21.75 -6.41 4.15
N GLN A 123 22.09 -5.77 3.03
CA GLN A 123 23.48 -5.62 2.62
C GLN A 123 24.29 -4.88 3.69
N ALA A 124 23.71 -3.89 4.38
CA ALA A 124 24.40 -3.20 5.48
C ALA A 124 24.78 -4.15 6.64
N VAL A 125 23.94 -5.15 6.91
CA VAL A 125 24.24 -6.19 7.91
C VAL A 125 25.44 -7.03 7.47
N LEU A 126 25.46 -7.46 6.22
CA LEU A 126 26.56 -8.26 5.66
C LEU A 126 27.88 -7.48 5.63
N ASP A 127 27.80 -6.19 5.31
CA ASP A 127 28.97 -5.30 5.29
C ASP A 127 29.58 -5.13 6.69
N GLU A 128 28.74 -5.06 7.75
CA GLU A 128 29.23 -5.03 9.14
C GLU A 128 29.87 -6.35 9.56
N VAL A 129 29.27 -7.48 9.18
CA VAL A 129 29.81 -8.82 9.51
C VAL A 129 31.11 -9.10 8.75
N GLY A 130 31.25 -8.57 7.53
CA GLY A 130 32.40 -8.82 6.65
C GLY A 130 32.41 -10.24 6.07
N GLY A 131 31.26 -10.90 5.98
CA GLY A 131 31.11 -12.27 5.49
C GLY A 131 29.67 -12.74 5.37
N ASP A 132 29.50 -13.98 4.94
CA ASP A 132 28.18 -14.60 4.78
C ASP A 132 27.62 -15.09 6.13
N ILE A 133 26.32 -14.89 6.33
CA ILE A 133 25.54 -15.41 7.46
C ILE A 133 24.25 -16.05 6.94
N ASP A 134 23.62 -16.90 7.76
CA ASP A 134 22.32 -17.47 7.41
C ASP A 134 21.25 -16.34 7.40
N ILE A 135 20.50 -16.27 6.31
CA ILE A 135 19.36 -15.38 6.13
C ILE A 135 18.12 -16.26 6.03
N TRP A 136 17.25 -16.16 7.03
CA TRP A 136 16.01 -16.91 7.11
C TRP A 136 14.84 -16.08 6.60
N GLY A 137 13.88 -16.73 5.95
CA GLY A 137 12.63 -16.09 5.56
C GLY A 137 11.70 -17.06 4.87
N HIS A 138 10.45 -16.67 4.69
CA HIS A 138 9.49 -17.50 3.97
C HIS A 138 9.90 -17.68 2.49
N HIS A 139 9.66 -18.87 1.93
CA HIS A 139 10.04 -19.18 0.54
C HIS A 139 9.38 -18.24 -0.49
N GLY A 140 8.23 -17.65 -0.15
CA GLY A 140 7.47 -16.71 -0.97
C GLY A 140 8.12 -15.33 -1.15
N ILE A 141 9.06 -14.91 -0.29
CA ILE A 141 9.62 -13.55 -0.27
C ILE A 141 10.14 -13.11 -1.66
N VAL A 142 10.96 -13.94 -2.31
CA VAL A 142 11.54 -13.62 -3.62
C VAL A 142 10.45 -13.48 -4.68
N GLY A 143 9.45 -14.37 -4.64
CA GLY A 143 8.31 -14.35 -5.56
C GLY A 143 7.47 -13.09 -5.38
N ASN A 144 7.12 -12.75 -4.14
CA ASN A 144 6.32 -11.56 -3.83
C ASN A 144 7.01 -10.26 -4.20
N ARG A 145 8.33 -10.15 -3.97
CA ARG A 145 9.12 -8.99 -4.43
C ARG A 145 9.09 -8.83 -5.94
N ARG A 146 9.13 -9.94 -6.69
CA ARG A 146 9.05 -9.91 -8.16
C ARG A 146 7.63 -9.62 -8.65
N ARG A 147 6.61 -10.06 -7.90
CA ARG A 147 5.19 -9.90 -8.23
C ARG A 147 4.73 -8.45 -8.11
N VAL A 148 5.46 -7.58 -7.41
CA VAL A 148 5.18 -6.13 -7.38
C VAL A 148 5.15 -5.61 -8.81
N THR A 149 3.92 -5.35 -9.24
CA THR A 149 3.41 -5.60 -10.60
C THR A 149 3.98 -4.65 -11.65
N SER A 150 4.56 -5.18 -12.73
CA SER A 150 4.86 -4.37 -13.92
C SER A 150 3.56 -3.79 -14.52
N GLU A 151 2.54 -4.61 -14.74
CA GLU A 151 1.35 -4.24 -15.51
C GLU A 151 0.52 -3.09 -14.91
N VAL A 152 0.39 -3.03 -13.58
CA VAL A 152 -0.31 -1.93 -12.87
C VAL A 152 0.66 -1.02 -12.09
N SER A 153 1.94 -0.99 -12.48
CA SER A 153 3.03 -0.27 -11.78
C SER A 153 2.76 1.21 -11.55
N ALA A 154 2.15 1.90 -12.52
CA ALA A 154 1.79 3.30 -12.39
C ALA A 154 0.73 3.52 -11.30
N ALA A 155 -0.30 2.65 -11.26
CA ALA A 155 -1.32 2.71 -10.23
C ALA A 155 -0.75 2.41 -8.84
N ALA A 156 0.09 1.37 -8.72
CA ALA A 156 0.76 1.02 -7.48
C ALA A 156 1.67 2.16 -6.97
N SER A 157 2.47 2.76 -7.85
CA SER A 157 3.36 3.87 -7.50
C SER A 157 2.59 5.12 -7.06
N ARG A 158 1.50 5.45 -7.77
CA ARG A 158 0.61 6.56 -7.39
C ARG A 158 -0.01 6.32 -6.02
N GLY A 159 -0.51 5.11 -5.77
CA GLY A 159 -1.11 4.74 -4.51
C GLY A 159 -0.12 4.80 -3.35
N LEU A 160 1.12 4.35 -3.54
CA LEU A 160 2.21 4.49 -2.57
C LEU A 160 2.47 5.95 -2.19
N VAL A 161 2.62 6.82 -3.19
CA VAL A 161 2.88 8.25 -2.99
C VAL A 161 1.77 8.91 -2.18
N GLN A 162 0.51 8.62 -2.52
CA GLN A 162 -0.65 9.20 -1.84
C GLN A 162 -0.81 8.66 -0.42
N GLN A 163 -0.69 7.34 -0.23
CA GLN A 163 -0.90 6.69 1.07
C GLN A 163 0.15 7.11 2.10
N PHE A 164 1.41 7.19 1.69
CA PHE A 164 2.52 7.54 2.58
C PHE A 164 2.88 9.02 2.57
N GLY A 165 2.15 9.86 1.82
CA GLY A 165 2.38 11.31 1.80
C GLY A 165 3.77 11.70 1.31
N MET A 166 4.35 10.95 0.35
CA MET A 166 5.75 11.11 -0.10
C MET A 166 6.05 12.45 -0.80
N LEU A 167 5.03 13.27 -1.04
CA LEU A 167 5.15 14.61 -1.64
C LEU A 167 4.62 15.70 -0.71
N LEU A 168 4.28 15.35 0.54
CA LEU A 168 3.96 16.32 1.56
C LEU A 168 5.26 16.81 2.18
N ASP A 169 5.30 18.10 2.52
CA ASP A 169 6.39 18.65 3.31
C ASP A 169 6.37 18.04 4.73
N THR A 170 7.49 18.14 5.45
CA THR A 170 7.57 17.64 6.83
C THR A 170 6.99 18.62 7.85
N ASP A 171 6.87 19.90 7.49
CA ASP A 171 6.42 21.00 8.34
C ASP A 171 5.22 21.76 7.76
N GLY A 172 4.68 22.69 8.55
CA GLY A 172 3.54 23.52 8.16
C GLY A 172 2.19 22.78 8.21
N PRO A 173 1.07 23.49 7.99
CA PRO A 173 -0.28 23.00 8.27
C PRO A 173 -0.68 21.75 7.47
N ASP A 174 -0.16 21.59 6.25
CA ASP A 174 -0.42 20.47 5.35
C ASP A 174 0.72 19.42 5.39
N GLY A 175 1.63 19.53 6.36
CA GLY A 175 2.76 18.62 6.51
C GLY A 175 2.37 17.20 6.93
N LEU A 176 3.27 16.26 6.65
CA LEU A 176 3.17 14.86 7.08
C LEU A 176 3.19 14.78 8.62
N ILE A 177 2.25 14.03 9.20
CA ILE A 177 2.20 13.78 10.66
C ILE A 177 2.88 12.46 11.01
N ASN A 178 2.37 11.38 10.43
CA ASN A 178 2.93 10.04 10.46
C ASN A 178 2.24 9.18 9.39
N VAL A 179 2.60 7.90 9.32
CA VAL A 179 2.00 6.92 8.38
C VAL A 179 1.19 5.83 9.09
N GLY A 180 0.70 6.09 10.30
CA GLY A 180 -0.19 5.24 11.10
C GLY A 180 0.48 4.01 11.73
N LEU A 181 1.39 3.35 11.02
CA LEU A 181 2.17 2.20 11.52
C LEU A 181 3.59 2.57 11.99
N GLY A 182 4.10 3.68 11.49
CA GLY A 182 5.44 4.18 11.79
C GLY A 182 5.54 5.67 11.54
N ARG A 183 6.75 6.21 11.67
CA ARG A 183 6.97 7.66 11.60
C ARG A 183 6.81 8.19 10.17
N GLU A 184 7.50 7.60 9.21
CA GLU A 184 7.48 8.01 7.81
C GLU A 184 8.03 6.86 6.96
N PHE A 185 7.52 6.68 5.75
CA PHE A 185 8.10 5.78 4.76
C PHE A 185 9.24 6.49 4.03
N ARG A 186 10.46 5.94 4.08
CA ARG A 186 11.68 6.57 3.52
C ARG A 186 11.97 7.95 4.10
N ARG A 187 12.24 7.97 5.41
CA ARG A 187 12.67 9.15 6.16
C ARG A 187 13.83 9.88 5.50
N SER A 188 13.70 11.20 5.36
CA SER A 188 14.69 12.04 4.69
C SER A 188 16.13 11.85 5.18
N GLU A 189 16.33 11.53 6.46
CA GLU A 189 17.63 11.28 7.09
C GLU A 189 18.33 10.01 6.57
N HIS A 190 17.58 9.08 5.96
CA HIS A 190 18.08 7.83 5.38
C HIS A 190 18.27 7.90 3.86
N ALA A 191 18.20 9.09 3.27
CA ALA A 191 18.56 9.28 1.86
C ALA A 191 20.03 8.86 1.63
N PRO A 192 20.36 8.17 0.50
CA PRO A 192 19.57 8.04 -0.73
C PRO A 192 18.68 6.80 -0.85
N PHE A 193 18.44 6.06 0.24
CA PHE A 193 17.60 4.86 0.25
C PHE A 193 18.14 3.72 -0.63
N THR A 194 19.43 3.41 -0.52
CA THR A 194 20.09 2.38 -1.32
C THR A 194 19.48 1.01 -1.01
N PRO A 195 18.91 0.31 -2.01
CA PRO A 195 18.37 -1.02 -1.79
C PRO A 195 19.49 -2.04 -1.66
N GLY A 196 19.44 -2.85 -0.60
CA GLY A 196 20.36 -3.93 -0.28
C GLY A 196 19.64 -5.20 0.15
N PHE A 197 18.59 -5.59 -0.59
CA PHE A 197 17.97 -6.89 -0.39
C PHE A 197 18.91 -8.03 -0.79
N VAL A 198 18.93 -9.08 0.03
CA VAL A 198 19.61 -10.34 -0.23
C VAL A 198 18.59 -11.47 -0.07
N ALA A 199 18.57 -12.43 -0.99
CA ALA A 199 17.61 -13.53 -0.91
C ALA A 199 17.85 -14.40 0.32
N PRO A 200 16.79 -14.94 0.98
CA PRO A 200 16.96 -15.91 2.05
C PRO A 200 17.82 -17.10 1.60
N THR A 201 18.82 -17.46 2.39
CA THR A 201 19.64 -18.67 2.19
C THR A 201 19.00 -19.90 2.85
N ARG A 202 18.09 -19.67 3.80
CA ARG A 202 17.27 -20.67 4.48
C ARG A 202 15.80 -20.29 4.35
N THR A 203 14.98 -21.20 3.84
CA THR A 203 13.57 -20.92 3.58
C THR A 203 12.63 -21.66 4.51
N ILE A 204 11.55 -20.98 4.88
CA ILE A 204 10.44 -21.52 5.69
C ILE A 204 9.24 -21.73 4.77
N THR A 205 8.61 -22.88 4.87
CA THR A 205 7.40 -23.24 4.10
C THR A 205 6.29 -23.67 5.04
N ASP A 206 6.62 -24.60 5.93
CA ASP A 206 5.74 -25.07 6.99
C ASP A 206 6.25 -24.61 8.36
N ALA A 207 5.42 -24.75 9.39
CA ALA A 207 5.82 -24.48 10.76
C ALA A 207 7.02 -25.37 11.15
N MET A 208 8.04 -24.79 11.77
CA MET A 208 9.27 -25.51 12.12
C MET A 208 9.96 -24.92 13.34
N SER A 209 10.73 -25.76 14.03
CA SER A 209 11.57 -25.37 15.18
C SER A 209 13.04 -25.66 14.85
N VAL A 210 13.91 -24.67 15.02
CA VAL A 210 15.35 -24.77 14.71
C VAL A 210 16.18 -23.93 15.67
N LYS A 211 17.46 -24.27 15.83
CA LYS A 211 18.41 -23.43 16.57
C LYS A 211 19.00 -22.36 15.66
N VAL A 212 18.86 -21.10 16.05
CA VAL A 212 19.52 -19.95 15.40
C VAL A 212 20.25 -19.18 16.48
N ALA A 213 21.54 -18.90 16.26
CA ALA A 213 22.43 -18.27 17.24
C ALA A 213 22.42 -18.93 18.64
N GLY A 214 22.19 -20.25 18.71
CA GLY A 214 22.03 -21.02 19.95
C GLY A 214 20.64 -20.99 20.63
N LEU A 215 19.71 -20.14 20.18
CA LEU A 215 18.33 -20.06 20.70
C LEU A 215 17.37 -20.95 19.91
N THR A 216 16.35 -21.50 20.58
CA THR A 216 15.23 -22.14 19.86
C THR A 216 14.41 -21.05 19.20
N CYS A 217 14.23 -21.18 17.88
CA CYS A 217 13.36 -20.33 17.08
C CYS A 217 12.26 -21.21 16.50
N GLU A 218 11.02 -20.93 16.87
CA GLU A 218 9.84 -21.55 16.29
C GLU A 218 9.25 -20.60 15.26
N PHE A 219 9.27 -21.01 13.99
CA PHE A 219 8.70 -20.28 12.88
C PHE A 219 7.32 -20.86 12.55
N THR A 220 6.32 -19.99 12.47
CA THR A 220 4.97 -20.37 12.05
C THR A 220 4.54 -19.48 10.89
N PRO A 221 4.21 -20.03 9.70
CA PRO A 221 3.55 -19.28 8.64
C PRO A 221 2.28 -18.63 9.17
N ALA A 222 2.20 -17.30 9.02
CA ALA A 222 1.14 -16.50 9.58
C ALA A 222 0.80 -15.37 8.58
N PRO A 223 0.12 -15.68 7.47
CA PRO A 223 -0.23 -14.70 6.44
C PRO A 223 -0.89 -13.47 7.05
N SER A 224 -0.39 -12.30 6.71
CA SER A 224 -0.79 -10.99 7.25
C SER A 224 -1.22 -10.04 6.12
N ASP A 225 -0.52 -8.92 5.95
CA ASP A 225 -0.61 -8.08 4.77
C ASP A 225 0.09 -8.74 3.56
N ALA A 226 0.85 -9.81 3.81
CA ALA A 226 1.45 -10.66 2.79
C ALA A 226 1.25 -12.14 3.11
N ASP A 227 1.18 -12.98 2.07
CA ASP A 227 1.04 -14.43 2.20
C ASP A 227 2.35 -15.14 2.61
N ASP A 228 3.47 -14.42 2.60
CA ASP A 228 4.79 -14.89 3.03
C ASP A 228 5.17 -14.44 4.45
N SER A 229 4.20 -13.96 5.23
CA SER A 229 4.44 -13.52 6.60
C SER A 229 4.59 -14.68 7.59
N ILE A 230 5.50 -14.53 8.55
CA ILE A 230 5.77 -15.51 9.62
C ILE A 230 5.70 -14.88 11.00
N THR A 231 5.31 -15.68 11.99
CA THR A 231 5.53 -15.42 13.42
C THR A 231 6.79 -16.16 13.88
N ILE A 232 7.58 -15.51 14.76
CA ILE A 232 8.83 -16.04 15.28
C ILE A 232 8.75 -16.09 16.81
N TRP A 233 8.72 -17.28 17.38
CA TRP A 233 8.65 -17.49 18.83
C TRP A 233 10.00 -17.93 19.39
N PHE A 234 10.43 -17.26 20.47
CA PHE A 234 11.65 -17.54 21.22
C PHE A 234 11.28 -17.98 22.65
N PRO A 235 11.08 -19.29 22.90
CA PRO A 235 10.65 -19.79 24.20
C PRO A 235 11.58 -19.38 25.35
N GLU A 236 12.89 -19.41 25.13
CA GLU A 236 13.89 -19.06 26.15
C GLU A 236 13.84 -17.57 26.56
N LYS A 237 13.21 -16.72 25.75
CA LYS A 237 13.05 -15.28 25.98
C LYS A 237 11.61 -14.88 26.28
N GLY A 238 10.66 -15.82 26.27
CA GLY A 238 9.23 -15.52 26.39
C GLY A 238 8.74 -14.51 25.33
N THR A 239 9.41 -14.42 24.17
CA THR A 239 9.24 -13.33 23.20
C THR A 239 8.71 -13.82 21.87
N CYS A 240 7.62 -13.20 21.39
CA CYS A 240 7.04 -13.42 20.08
C CYS A 240 7.26 -12.20 19.18
N VAL A 241 7.89 -12.39 18.02
CA VAL A 241 8.07 -11.36 16.98
C VAL A 241 7.11 -11.63 15.81
N HIS A 242 6.36 -10.62 15.35
CA HIS A 242 5.28 -10.81 14.36
C HIS A 242 4.99 -9.57 13.50
N ASN A 243 4.17 -9.74 12.45
CA ASN A 243 3.60 -8.66 11.64
C ASN A 243 2.04 -8.59 11.66
N ILE A 244 1.37 -9.29 12.59
CA ILE A 244 -0.11 -9.39 12.56
C ILE A 244 -0.82 -8.39 13.49
N VAL A 245 -0.28 -8.10 14.68
CA VAL A 245 -0.87 -7.14 15.62
C VAL A 245 -0.24 -5.76 15.42
N TRP A 246 -0.89 -4.90 14.65
CA TRP A 246 -0.34 -3.56 14.35
C TRP A 246 -0.68 -2.52 15.43
N PRO A 247 0.08 -1.40 15.52
CA PRO A 247 -0.26 -0.26 16.37
C PRO A 247 -1.47 0.54 15.86
N ALA A 248 -2.38 -0.11 15.15
CA ALA A 248 -3.59 0.40 14.53
C ALA A 248 -4.47 -0.77 14.09
N LEU A 249 -5.77 -0.51 13.88
CA LEU A 249 -6.71 -1.48 13.33
C LEU A 249 -6.12 -2.09 12.05
N PHE A 250 -6.07 -3.44 11.99
CA PHE A 250 -5.44 -4.13 10.87
C PHE A 250 -6.09 -3.72 9.57
N ASN A 251 -5.25 -3.38 8.58
CA ASN A 251 -5.76 -2.96 7.29
C ASN A 251 -5.92 -4.15 6.37
N VAL A 252 -7.11 -4.75 6.41
CA VAL A 252 -7.48 -5.89 5.55
C VAL A 252 -7.29 -5.56 4.07
N PHE A 253 -7.31 -4.26 3.70
CA PHE A 253 -6.99 -3.78 2.36
C PHE A 253 -6.52 -2.32 2.34
N ALA A 254 -5.39 -2.05 1.71
CA ALA A 254 -4.84 -0.70 1.59
C ALA A 254 -5.55 0.13 0.48
N ILE A 255 -5.90 1.39 0.77
CA ILE A 255 -6.61 2.25 -0.20
C ILE A 255 -5.76 2.58 -1.45
N ARG A 256 -4.44 2.32 -1.41
CA ARG A 256 -3.57 2.36 -2.58
C ARG A 256 -3.93 1.35 -3.68
N GLY A 257 -4.72 0.33 -3.34
CA GLY A 257 -5.14 -0.74 -4.25
C GLY A 257 -4.17 -1.92 -4.26
N GLU A 258 -4.66 -3.09 -3.83
CA GLU A 258 -3.94 -4.37 -3.84
C GLU A 258 -4.91 -5.49 -4.26
N GLU A 259 -4.44 -6.74 -4.27
CA GLU A 259 -5.35 -7.89 -4.38
C GLU A 259 -6.17 -8.05 -3.09
N TYR A 260 -7.39 -8.57 -3.20
CA TYR A 260 -8.22 -8.83 -2.02
C TYR A 260 -7.58 -9.90 -1.14
N ARG A 261 -7.47 -9.62 0.16
CA ARG A 261 -7.03 -10.55 1.19
C ARG A 261 -8.20 -10.88 2.10
N ASP A 262 -8.49 -12.17 2.28
CA ASP A 262 -9.54 -12.62 3.17
C ASP A 262 -9.10 -12.45 4.64
N PRO A 263 -9.74 -11.57 5.43
CA PRO A 263 -9.31 -11.32 6.79
C PRO A 263 -9.50 -12.52 7.73
N ARG A 264 -10.27 -13.54 7.32
CA ARG A 264 -10.37 -14.78 8.11
C ARG A 264 -9.07 -15.55 8.19
N ILE A 265 -8.17 -15.37 7.22
CA ILE A 265 -6.83 -15.98 7.24
C ILE A 265 -6.05 -15.41 8.44
N LEU A 266 -6.13 -14.09 8.66
CA LEU A 266 -5.48 -13.39 9.78
C LEU A 266 -5.91 -13.94 11.15
N LEU A 267 -7.18 -14.34 11.29
CA LEU A 267 -7.72 -14.80 12.56
C LEU A 267 -6.95 -16.00 13.10
N SER A 268 -6.54 -16.93 12.24
CA SER A 268 -5.74 -18.10 12.64
C SER A 268 -4.36 -17.72 13.20
N GLY A 269 -3.72 -16.69 12.64
CA GLY A 269 -2.45 -16.16 13.15
C GLY A 269 -2.61 -15.44 14.48
N LEU A 270 -3.72 -14.72 14.68
CA LEU A 270 -4.06 -14.10 15.96
C LEU A 270 -4.38 -15.14 17.04
N ASP A 271 -5.15 -16.18 16.69
CA ASP A 271 -5.46 -17.30 17.59
C ASP A 271 -4.17 -18.06 17.96
N HIS A 272 -3.21 -18.19 17.04
CA HIS A 272 -1.89 -18.75 17.32
C HIS A 272 -1.10 -17.90 18.33
N ILE A 273 -0.99 -16.58 18.11
CA ILE A 273 -0.29 -15.67 19.03
C ILE A 273 -0.93 -15.72 20.43
N ALA A 274 -2.27 -15.71 20.51
CA ALA A 274 -2.98 -15.82 21.78
C ALA A 274 -2.65 -17.12 22.53
N GLY A 275 -2.38 -18.21 21.81
CA GLY A 275 -2.02 -19.51 22.38
C GLY A 275 -0.55 -19.67 22.78
N LEU A 276 0.32 -18.68 22.53
CA LEU A 276 1.74 -18.74 22.90
C LEU A 276 2.01 -18.40 24.38
N ASP A 277 1.04 -17.77 25.07
CA ASP A 277 1.23 -17.23 26.42
C ASP A 277 2.50 -16.36 26.55
N ALA A 278 2.75 -15.53 25.52
CA ALA A 278 3.98 -14.73 25.42
C ALA A 278 4.10 -13.71 26.57
N GLU A 279 5.32 -13.58 27.13
CA GLU A 279 5.63 -12.52 28.10
C GLU A 279 5.90 -11.19 27.39
N HIS A 280 6.38 -11.25 26.16
CA HIS A 280 6.71 -10.10 25.32
C HIS A 280 6.21 -10.30 23.89
N LEU A 281 5.54 -9.29 23.36
CA LEU A 281 5.03 -9.26 22.00
C LEU A 281 5.67 -8.09 21.25
N VAL A 282 6.43 -8.38 20.20
CA VAL A 282 7.23 -7.41 19.44
C VAL A 282 6.74 -7.38 18.00
N GLY A 283 6.10 -6.27 17.61
CA GLY A 283 5.63 -6.09 16.24
C GLY A 283 6.73 -5.61 15.31
N ALA A 284 6.57 -5.89 14.01
CA ALA A 284 7.28 -5.20 12.92
C ALA A 284 6.98 -3.70 12.88
N HIS A 285 5.97 -3.24 13.64
CA HIS A 285 5.57 -1.85 13.77
C HIS A 285 5.23 -1.49 15.22
N GLY A 286 5.56 -0.26 15.61
CA GLY A 286 5.17 0.34 16.88
C GLY A 286 5.86 -0.25 18.12
N PRO A 287 5.53 0.26 19.32
CA PRO A 287 6.15 -0.19 20.56
C PRO A 287 5.87 -1.66 20.91
N PRO A 288 6.82 -2.36 21.56
CA PRO A 288 6.58 -3.70 22.10
C PRO A 288 5.59 -3.68 23.27
N LEU A 289 4.88 -4.79 23.47
CA LEU A 289 3.98 -5.04 24.61
C LEU A 289 4.60 -6.10 25.52
N SER A 290 4.44 -5.92 26.84
CA SER A 290 4.98 -6.85 27.85
C SER A 290 3.93 -7.16 28.91
N GLY A 291 3.92 -8.40 29.38
CA GLY A 291 2.97 -8.92 30.36
C GLY A 291 1.90 -9.79 29.70
N ALA A 292 1.91 -11.08 29.99
CA ALA A 292 1.06 -12.08 29.34
C ALA A 292 -0.44 -11.77 29.43
N GLU A 293 -0.92 -11.28 30.59
CA GLU A 293 -2.34 -10.89 30.75
C GLU A 293 -2.72 -9.71 29.85
N GLN A 294 -1.85 -8.70 29.76
CA GLN A 294 -2.10 -7.54 28.90
C GLN A 294 -2.05 -7.96 27.42
N ILE A 295 -1.05 -8.76 27.03
CA ILE A 295 -0.91 -9.27 25.67
C ILE A 295 -2.15 -10.07 25.28
N SER A 296 -2.61 -11.00 26.13
CA SER A 296 -3.81 -11.79 25.88
C SER A 296 -5.04 -10.91 25.66
N ALA A 297 -5.29 -9.94 26.54
CA ALA A 297 -6.46 -9.06 26.44
C ALA A 297 -6.43 -8.17 25.18
N GLU A 298 -5.25 -7.64 24.83
CA GLU A 298 -5.05 -6.80 23.65
C GLU A 298 -5.19 -7.60 22.35
N VAL A 299 -4.61 -8.81 22.27
CA VAL A 299 -4.72 -9.70 21.11
C VAL A 299 -6.15 -10.18 20.91
N GLU A 300 -6.86 -10.56 21.99
CA GLU A 300 -8.27 -10.95 21.92
C GLU A 300 -9.15 -9.80 21.39
N THR A 301 -8.95 -8.59 21.93
CA THR A 301 -9.66 -7.38 21.46
C THR A 301 -9.36 -7.09 19.99
N TYR A 302 -8.09 -7.22 19.57
CA TYR A 302 -7.66 -7.02 18.20
C TYR A 302 -8.32 -8.02 17.24
N ARG A 303 -8.28 -9.30 17.61
CA ARG A 303 -8.85 -10.43 16.87
C ARG A 303 -10.36 -10.30 16.69
N ASP A 304 -11.07 -9.89 17.73
CA ASP A 304 -12.50 -9.65 17.66
C ASP A 304 -12.88 -8.44 16.81
N SER A 305 -12.04 -7.40 16.77
CA SER A 305 -12.28 -6.24 15.88
C SER A 305 -12.25 -6.63 14.40
N VAL A 306 -11.32 -7.53 14.02
CA VAL A 306 -11.19 -8.04 12.64
C VAL A 306 -12.37 -8.95 12.30
N GLN A 307 -12.69 -9.92 13.18
CA GLN A 307 -13.83 -10.79 12.94
C GLN A 307 -15.15 -9.99 12.88
N PHE A 308 -15.35 -9.00 13.75
CA PHE A 308 -16.55 -8.18 13.76
C PHE A 308 -16.80 -7.52 12.39
N LEU A 309 -15.77 -6.89 11.80
CA LEU A 309 -15.90 -6.22 10.51
C LEU A 309 -16.29 -7.21 9.41
N TRP A 310 -15.69 -8.41 9.40
CA TRP A 310 -16.04 -9.44 8.43
C TRP A 310 -17.46 -9.96 8.64
N ASP A 311 -17.81 -10.38 9.85
CA ASP A 311 -19.11 -10.97 10.19
C ASP A 311 -20.25 -9.98 9.92
N GLN A 312 -20.12 -8.71 10.33
CA GLN A 312 -21.17 -7.72 10.10
C GLN A 312 -21.26 -7.32 8.63
N THR A 313 -20.15 -7.28 7.89
CA THR A 313 -20.20 -7.04 6.44
C THR A 313 -20.96 -8.18 5.74
N VAL A 314 -20.59 -9.43 6.01
CA VAL A 314 -21.25 -10.62 5.42
C VAL A 314 -22.73 -10.69 5.81
N ARG A 315 -23.05 -10.38 7.07
CA ARG A 315 -24.44 -10.29 7.53
C ARG A 315 -25.23 -9.24 6.75
N GLY A 316 -24.65 -8.08 6.45
CA GLY A 316 -25.31 -7.05 5.65
C GLY A 316 -25.45 -7.44 4.18
N ILE A 317 -24.43 -8.08 3.59
CA ILE A 317 -24.50 -8.64 2.22
C ILE A 317 -25.66 -9.63 2.11
N ASN A 318 -25.79 -10.55 3.06
CA ASN A 318 -26.87 -11.55 3.07
C ASN A 318 -28.26 -10.92 3.24
N ARG A 319 -28.35 -9.69 3.76
CA ARG A 319 -29.60 -8.91 3.82
C ARG A 319 -29.89 -8.13 2.55
N GLY A 320 -29.00 -8.18 1.55
CA GLY A 320 -29.13 -7.44 0.30
C GLY A 320 -28.79 -5.96 0.43
N LEU A 321 -28.02 -5.55 1.44
CA LEU A 321 -27.55 -4.16 1.56
C LEU A 321 -26.51 -3.85 0.47
N THR A 322 -26.58 -2.67 -0.10
CA THR A 322 -25.58 -2.17 -1.07
C THR A 322 -24.24 -1.88 -0.38
N ALA A 323 -23.16 -1.72 -1.16
CA ALA A 323 -21.84 -1.40 -0.61
C ALA A 323 -21.85 -0.09 0.18
N ASP A 324 -22.67 0.88 -0.23
CA ASP A 324 -22.82 2.17 0.44
C ASP A 324 -23.60 2.05 1.75
N GLU A 325 -24.71 1.28 1.77
CA GLU A 325 -25.48 1.03 2.99
C GLU A 325 -24.69 0.26 4.05
N LEU A 326 -23.83 -0.66 3.60
CA LEU A 326 -22.98 -1.47 4.47
C LEU A 326 -22.05 -0.61 5.33
N THR A 327 -21.61 0.52 4.81
CA THR A 327 -20.63 1.38 5.50
C THR A 327 -21.20 2.02 6.76
N SER A 328 -22.50 2.30 6.79
CA SER A 328 -23.19 2.75 8.02
C SER A 328 -23.67 1.58 8.88
N PHE A 329 -23.75 0.38 8.32
CA PHE A 329 -24.27 -0.81 8.99
C PHE A 329 -23.22 -1.55 9.81
N ALA A 330 -22.02 -1.73 9.26
CA ALA A 330 -20.90 -2.41 9.89
C ALA A 330 -19.90 -1.38 10.42
N GLN A 331 -20.14 -0.91 11.66
CA GLN A 331 -19.29 0.06 12.36
C GLN A 331 -18.80 -0.54 13.67
N LEU A 332 -17.53 -0.30 14.00
CA LEU A 332 -16.91 -0.83 15.23
C LEU A 332 -17.63 -0.28 16.47
N PRO A 333 -17.99 -1.13 17.43
CA PRO A 333 -18.43 -0.73 18.77
C PRO A 333 -17.39 0.10 19.52
N ASP A 334 -17.85 0.93 20.47
CA ASP A 334 -16.98 1.80 21.30
C ASP A 334 -15.93 1.02 22.10
N ASP A 335 -16.18 -0.25 22.41
CA ASP A 335 -15.25 -1.09 23.15
C ASP A 335 -13.92 -1.26 22.42
N PHE A 336 -13.92 -1.25 21.08
CA PHE A 336 -12.70 -1.24 20.26
C PHE A 336 -12.00 0.13 20.22
N GLY A 337 -12.58 1.16 20.85
CA GLY A 337 -11.97 2.49 20.96
C GLY A 337 -10.91 2.61 22.08
N ARG A 338 -10.82 1.61 22.98
CA ARG A 338 -10.02 1.70 24.22
C ARG A 338 -8.53 1.46 24.02
N SER A 339 -8.15 0.63 23.04
CA SER A 339 -6.77 0.33 22.71
C SER A 339 -6.35 1.05 21.44
N TYR A 340 -5.12 1.56 21.39
CA TYR A 340 -4.57 2.15 20.16
C TYR A 340 -4.42 1.10 19.04
N LEU A 341 -4.32 -0.18 19.40
CA LEU A 341 -4.20 -1.28 18.44
C LEU A 341 -5.48 -1.44 17.60
N THR A 342 -6.65 -1.07 18.10
CA THR A 342 -7.93 -1.22 17.36
C THR A 342 -8.46 0.11 16.83
N ARG A 343 -7.71 1.19 16.99
CA ARG A 343 -8.05 2.52 16.49
C ARG A 343 -7.72 2.63 15.00
N GLN A 344 -8.52 3.40 14.29
CA GLN A 344 -8.44 3.60 12.84
C GLN A 344 -7.31 4.59 12.47
N PHE A 345 -6.09 4.34 12.94
CA PHE A 345 -4.91 5.19 12.67
C PHE A 345 -4.26 4.93 11.31
N TYR A 346 -4.51 3.76 10.72
CA TYR A 346 -4.01 3.41 9.39
C TYR A 346 -5.12 3.46 8.35
N GLY A 347 -6.00 2.45 8.32
CA GLY A 347 -7.21 2.41 7.50
C GLY A 347 -8.49 2.78 8.26
N LEU A 348 -9.60 2.89 7.53
CA LEU A 348 -10.94 3.09 8.09
C LEU A 348 -11.79 1.82 7.94
N ALA A 349 -12.62 1.53 8.93
CA ALA A 349 -13.61 0.45 8.93
C ALA A 349 -14.54 0.55 7.71
N GLU A 350 -15.00 1.76 7.33
CA GLU A 350 -15.85 1.92 6.15
C GLU A 350 -15.13 1.57 4.84
N HIS A 351 -13.80 1.67 4.78
CA HIS A 351 -13.02 1.20 3.64
C HIS A 351 -12.91 -0.32 3.68
N HIS A 352 -12.65 -0.91 4.85
CA HIS A 352 -12.59 -2.36 5.03
C HIS A 352 -13.88 -3.06 4.62
N VAL A 353 -15.02 -2.53 5.03
CA VAL A 353 -16.36 -3.05 4.69
C VAL A 353 -16.58 -3.09 3.18
N ARG A 354 -16.25 -1.99 2.47
CA ARG A 354 -16.35 -1.93 1.01
C ARG A 354 -15.43 -2.96 0.33
N GLN A 355 -14.27 -3.21 0.91
CA GLN A 355 -13.30 -4.15 0.33
C GLN A 355 -13.67 -5.61 0.61
N ILE A 356 -14.20 -5.92 1.79
CA ILE A 356 -14.79 -7.23 2.07
C ILE A 356 -15.97 -7.49 1.13
N TYR A 357 -16.82 -6.48 0.88
CA TYR A 357 -17.86 -6.57 -0.14
C TYR A 357 -17.28 -6.89 -1.53
N ALA A 358 -16.36 -6.05 -2.02
CA ALA A 358 -15.79 -6.19 -3.35
C ALA A 358 -15.06 -7.53 -3.55
N GLY A 359 -14.33 -8.00 -2.54
CA GLY A 359 -13.65 -9.28 -2.55
C GLY A 359 -14.59 -10.49 -2.63
N LEU A 360 -15.74 -10.42 -1.95
CA LEU A 360 -16.71 -11.53 -1.91
C LEU A 360 -17.72 -11.50 -3.07
N ARG A 361 -18.05 -10.31 -3.59
CA ARG A 361 -19.19 -10.11 -4.50
C ARG A 361 -18.86 -9.32 -5.77
N GLY A 362 -17.65 -8.79 -5.90
CA GLY A 362 -17.26 -7.93 -7.01
C GLY A 362 -17.88 -6.54 -6.92
N TRP A 363 -18.02 -5.88 -8.07
CA TRP A 363 -18.43 -4.47 -8.13
C TRP A 363 -19.95 -4.26 -8.01
N PHE A 364 -20.77 -5.22 -8.45
CA PHE A 364 -22.22 -5.05 -8.51
C PHE A 364 -22.86 -5.37 -7.16
N ASP A 365 -23.52 -4.38 -6.58
CA ASP A 365 -24.10 -4.44 -5.24
C ASP A 365 -25.62 -4.60 -5.18
N GLY A 366 -26.24 -4.81 -6.34
CA GLY A 366 -27.69 -4.98 -6.47
C GLY A 366 -28.44 -3.69 -6.75
N ASP A 367 -27.77 -2.53 -6.72
CA ASP A 367 -28.34 -1.27 -7.19
C ASP A 367 -28.44 -1.26 -8.73
N ASP A 368 -29.67 -1.38 -9.23
CA ASP A 368 -29.95 -1.50 -10.67
C ASP A 368 -29.51 -0.26 -11.47
N ALA A 369 -29.43 0.91 -10.86
CA ALA A 369 -28.91 2.12 -11.49
C ALA A 369 -27.41 2.01 -11.85
N LYS A 370 -26.67 1.09 -11.21
CA LYS A 370 -25.25 0.82 -11.48
C LYS A 370 -25.04 -0.18 -12.63
N LEU A 371 -26.08 -0.85 -13.15
CA LEU A 371 -25.94 -1.82 -14.24
C LEU A 371 -25.63 -1.17 -15.60
N LEU A 372 -26.26 -0.03 -15.87
CA LEU A 372 -26.15 0.69 -17.14
C LEU A 372 -25.98 2.19 -16.85
N PRO A 373 -24.88 2.59 -16.19
CA PRO A 373 -24.68 3.98 -15.83
C PRO A 373 -24.52 4.84 -17.11
N LEU A 374 -24.98 6.09 -17.03
CA LEU A 374 -24.61 7.10 -18.02
C LEU A 374 -23.08 7.27 -18.04
N ASP A 375 -22.55 7.73 -19.17
CA ASP A 375 -21.20 8.30 -19.20
C ASP A 375 -21.01 9.29 -18.04
N LYS A 376 -19.85 9.25 -17.39
CA LYS A 376 -19.60 9.97 -16.14
C LYS A 376 -19.72 11.48 -16.33
N ALA A 377 -19.15 12.01 -17.41
CA ALA A 377 -19.19 13.44 -17.68
C ALA A 377 -20.62 13.90 -17.97
N GLU A 378 -21.37 13.12 -18.76
CA GLU A 378 -22.79 13.39 -19.02
C GLU A 378 -23.63 13.35 -17.76
N ARG A 379 -23.43 12.37 -16.88
CA ARG A 379 -24.11 12.30 -15.58
C ARG A 379 -23.86 13.56 -14.75
N CYS A 380 -22.62 13.99 -14.63
CA CYS A 380 -22.26 15.18 -13.86
C CYS A 380 -22.90 16.46 -14.44
N ARG A 381 -22.93 16.63 -15.77
CA ARG A 381 -23.62 17.76 -16.41
C ARG A 381 -25.11 17.81 -16.05
N ARG A 382 -25.81 16.68 -16.11
CA ARG A 382 -27.24 16.60 -15.76
C ARG A 382 -27.51 16.87 -14.28
N LEU A 383 -26.63 16.39 -13.39
CA LEU A 383 -26.74 16.68 -11.96
C LEU A 383 -26.57 18.17 -11.68
N ILE A 384 -25.57 18.80 -12.30
CA ILE A 384 -25.33 20.25 -12.18
C ILE A 384 -26.52 21.05 -12.72
N GLU A 385 -27.03 20.71 -13.91
CA GLU A 385 -28.20 21.37 -14.51
C GLU A 385 -29.43 21.23 -13.61
N GLY A 386 -29.72 20.00 -13.15
CA GLY A 386 -30.85 19.71 -12.26
C GLY A 386 -30.79 20.44 -10.91
N PHE A 387 -29.59 20.78 -10.43
CA PHE A 387 -29.37 21.58 -9.22
C PHE A 387 -29.44 23.10 -9.43
N GLY A 388 -29.68 23.58 -10.66
CA GLY A 388 -29.77 25.00 -10.97
C GLY A 388 -28.50 25.61 -11.58
N GLY A 389 -27.57 24.78 -12.05
CA GLY A 389 -26.35 25.20 -12.74
C GLY A 389 -25.12 25.29 -11.84
N ALA A 390 -23.95 25.42 -12.47
CA ALA A 390 -22.65 25.32 -11.80
C ALA A 390 -22.48 26.33 -10.66
N GLU A 391 -22.99 27.56 -10.81
CA GLU A 391 -22.85 28.59 -9.77
C GLU A 391 -23.64 28.27 -8.50
N VAL A 392 -24.84 27.70 -8.65
CA VAL A 392 -25.62 27.22 -7.52
C VAL A 392 -24.89 26.08 -6.82
N VAL A 393 -24.32 25.15 -7.59
CA VAL A 393 -23.53 24.04 -7.03
C VAL A 393 -22.31 24.56 -6.26
N ARG A 394 -21.56 25.54 -6.79
CA ARG A 394 -20.45 26.19 -6.07
C ARG A 394 -20.87 26.79 -4.74
N GLN A 395 -21.97 27.54 -4.73
CA GLN A 395 -22.50 28.11 -3.49
C GLN A 395 -22.88 27.01 -2.50
N ARG A 396 -23.50 25.92 -2.96
CA ARG A 396 -23.84 24.77 -2.10
C ARG A 396 -22.61 24.07 -1.53
N ILE A 397 -21.51 23.99 -2.27
CA ILE A 397 -20.24 23.47 -1.76
C ILE A 397 -19.69 24.38 -0.67
N ALA A 398 -19.68 25.69 -0.90
CA ALA A 398 -19.22 26.66 0.11
C ALA A 398 -20.07 26.57 1.39
N ASP A 399 -21.39 26.59 1.26
CA ASP A 399 -22.33 26.43 2.37
C ASP A 399 -22.10 25.12 3.13
N ALA A 400 -21.86 24.01 2.42
CA ALA A 400 -21.61 22.70 3.01
C ALA A 400 -20.28 22.68 3.80
N ILE A 401 -19.22 23.30 3.26
CA ILE A 401 -17.94 23.44 3.99
C ILE A 401 -18.15 24.26 5.27
N ASP A 402 -18.82 25.41 5.18
CA ASP A 402 -19.06 26.32 6.31
C ASP A 402 -19.95 25.67 7.40
N GLN A 403 -20.81 24.73 7.00
CA GLN A 403 -21.69 23.96 7.90
C GLN A 403 -21.09 22.60 8.33
N ASN A 404 -19.83 22.33 7.97
CA ASN A 404 -19.14 21.07 8.23
C ASN A 404 -19.75 19.81 7.58
N ASP A 405 -20.59 19.95 6.56
CA ASP A 405 -21.12 18.85 5.74
C ASP A 405 -20.11 18.45 4.64
N LEU A 406 -18.94 17.96 5.10
CA LEU A 406 -17.78 17.77 4.22
C LEU A 406 -17.96 16.62 3.21
N ARG A 407 -18.73 15.56 3.56
CA ARG A 407 -19.02 14.47 2.62
C ARG A 407 -19.82 15.00 1.44
N TRP A 408 -20.81 15.85 1.71
CA TRP A 408 -21.63 16.47 0.67
C TRP A 408 -20.84 17.49 -0.15
N ALA A 409 -19.99 18.29 0.49
CA ALA A 409 -19.09 19.21 -0.21
C ALA A 409 -18.19 18.48 -1.21
N VAL A 410 -17.61 17.33 -0.82
CA VAL A 410 -16.81 16.48 -1.71
C VAL A 410 -17.64 15.92 -2.86
N GLU A 411 -18.85 15.41 -2.57
CA GLU A 411 -19.73 14.87 -3.61
C GLU A 411 -20.07 15.92 -4.67
N LEU A 412 -20.56 17.08 -4.25
CA LEU A 412 -20.89 18.19 -5.14
C LEU A 412 -19.68 18.70 -5.91
N GLY A 413 -18.55 18.90 -5.22
CA GLY A 413 -17.29 19.34 -5.83
C GLY A 413 -16.83 18.36 -6.91
N SER A 414 -16.99 17.05 -6.68
CA SER A 414 -16.64 16.04 -7.66
C SER A 414 -17.42 16.17 -8.97
N TRP A 415 -18.67 16.67 -8.95
CA TRP A 415 -19.44 16.86 -10.16
C TRP A 415 -18.80 17.92 -11.05
N LEU A 416 -18.37 19.04 -10.47
CA LEU A 416 -17.73 20.15 -11.19
C LEU A 416 -16.37 19.76 -11.77
N ILE A 417 -15.66 18.84 -11.13
CA ILE A 417 -14.36 18.35 -11.60
C ILE A 417 -14.49 17.33 -12.74
N HIS A 418 -15.53 16.51 -12.72
CA HIS A 418 -15.67 15.38 -13.64
C HIS A 418 -16.46 15.69 -14.92
N VAL A 419 -16.75 16.97 -15.22
CA VAL A 419 -17.48 17.35 -16.45
C VAL A 419 -16.64 17.29 -17.72
N GLU A 420 -15.33 17.54 -17.61
CA GLU A 420 -14.43 17.62 -18.78
C GLU A 420 -13.09 16.95 -18.47
N PRO A 421 -12.43 16.37 -19.50
CA PRO A 421 -11.09 15.85 -19.33
C PRO A 421 -10.07 16.98 -19.12
N ASP A 422 -9.03 16.71 -18.33
CA ASP A 422 -7.83 17.51 -18.26
C ASP A 422 -6.94 17.31 -19.50
N ASP A 423 -5.78 17.98 -19.52
CA ASP A 423 -4.79 17.90 -20.60
C ASP A 423 -4.25 16.48 -20.84
N THR A 424 -4.48 15.55 -19.90
CA THR A 424 -4.09 14.13 -19.99
C THR A 424 -5.24 13.22 -20.45
N GLY A 425 -6.41 13.78 -20.74
CA GLY A 425 -7.61 13.02 -21.12
C GLY A 425 -8.38 12.42 -19.93
N ARG A 426 -7.96 12.67 -18.69
CA ARG A 426 -8.64 12.17 -17.49
C ARG A 426 -9.76 13.11 -17.12
N LEU A 427 -10.96 12.61 -16.77
CA LEU A 427 -12.04 13.43 -16.21
C LEU A 427 -11.63 14.00 -14.84
N ASP A 428 -10.89 15.11 -14.90
CA ASP A 428 -10.30 15.84 -13.79
C ASP A 428 -9.93 17.29 -14.18
N GLY A 429 -10.67 17.88 -15.12
CA GLY A 429 -10.43 19.24 -15.60
C GLY A 429 -10.84 20.28 -14.56
N GLY A 430 -12.13 20.64 -14.53
CA GLY A 430 -12.71 21.66 -13.64
C GLY A 430 -12.10 23.07 -13.83
N THR A 431 -12.83 24.13 -13.45
CA THR A 431 -12.19 25.45 -13.39
C THR A 431 -11.28 25.54 -12.14
N ALA A 432 -10.33 26.49 -12.11
CA ALA A 432 -9.49 26.72 -10.92
C ALA A 432 -10.34 26.91 -9.64
N ALA A 433 -11.43 27.68 -9.74
CA ALA A 433 -12.35 27.89 -8.61
C ALA A 433 -13.05 26.60 -8.14
N ASP A 434 -13.41 25.70 -9.07
CA ASP A 434 -14.02 24.41 -8.73
C ASP A 434 -13.02 23.49 -8.03
N ARG A 435 -11.77 23.49 -8.53
CA ARG A 435 -10.66 22.72 -7.96
C ARG A 435 -10.33 23.20 -6.55
N ASP A 436 -10.25 24.51 -6.33
CA ASP A 436 -9.99 25.10 -5.01
C ASP A 436 -11.10 24.77 -4.00
N LEU A 437 -12.38 24.78 -4.41
CA LEU A 437 -13.48 24.39 -3.54
C LEU A 437 -13.38 22.93 -3.11
N LEU A 438 -13.09 22.01 -4.04
CA LEU A 438 -12.90 20.60 -3.71
C LEU A 438 -11.64 20.38 -2.86
N ALA A 439 -10.56 21.13 -3.12
CA ALA A 439 -9.33 21.09 -2.33
C ALA A 439 -9.57 21.49 -0.87
N ARG A 440 -10.33 22.57 -0.63
CA ARG A 440 -10.74 23.00 0.71
C ARG A 440 -11.50 21.91 1.47
N ALA A 441 -12.44 21.22 0.82
CA ALA A 441 -13.18 20.13 1.44
C ALA A 441 -12.28 18.94 1.81
N TRP A 442 -11.39 18.51 0.90
CA TRP A 442 -10.43 17.44 1.19
C TRP A 442 -9.43 17.82 2.29
N ARG A 443 -8.92 19.05 2.27
CA ARG A 443 -8.03 19.56 3.32
C ARG A 443 -8.74 19.52 4.69
N ALA A 444 -9.99 19.98 4.78
CA ALA A 444 -10.76 19.92 6.02
C ALA A 444 -10.94 18.48 6.52
N ILE A 445 -11.27 17.52 5.65
CA ILE A 445 -11.36 16.09 6.02
C ILE A 445 -10.01 15.58 6.53
N SER A 446 -8.91 15.92 5.85
CA SER A 446 -7.57 15.46 6.20
C SER A 446 -7.12 15.91 7.59
N GLN A 447 -7.58 17.08 8.03
CA GLN A 447 -7.29 17.64 9.35
C GLN A 447 -8.14 17.01 10.45
N ARG A 448 -9.23 16.30 10.10
CA ARG A 448 -10.21 15.75 11.04
C ARG A 448 -10.24 14.23 11.10
N THR A 449 -9.57 13.53 10.20
CA THR A 449 -9.50 12.06 10.23
C THR A 449 -8.38 11.56 11.14
N THR A 450 -8.60 10.43 11.82
CA THR A 450 -7.54 9.69 12.51
C THR A 450 -6.72 8.82 11.55
N SER A 451 -7.23 8.52 10.36
CA SER A 451 -6.55 7.62 9.41
C SER A 451 -5.42 8.36 8.70
N ALA A 452 -4.19 7.93 8.94
CA ALA A 452 -3.02 8.44 8.22
C ALA A 452 -3.16 8.23 6.69
N ASN A 453 -3.68 7.08 6.27
CA ASN A 453 -3.88 6.80 4.84
C ASN A 453 -4.87 7.79 4.20
N LEU A 454 -6.03 8.02 4.82
CA LEU A 454 -7.02 8.98 4.29
C LEU A 454 -6.47 10.42 4.35
N ARG A 455 -5.82 10.80 5.45
CA ARG A 455 -5.21 12.13 5.59
C ARG A 455 -4.23 12.40 4.45
N ASN A 456 -3.24 11.53 4.30
CA ASN A 456 -2.15 11.73 3.34
C ASN A 456 -2.67 11.74 1.91
N TRP A 457 -3.62 10.85 1.60
CA TRP A 457 -4.29 10.82 0.30
C TRP A 457 -5.08 12.12 0.04
N ALA A 458 -5.86 12.58 1.02
CA ALA A 458 -6.69 13.77 0.90
C ALA A 458 -5.86 15.06 0.76
N LEU A 459 -4.77 15.20 1.53
CA LEU A 459 -3.85 16.34 1.39
C LEU A 459 -3.12 16.32 0.05
N THR A 460 -2.59 15.17 -0.37
CA THR A 460 -1.97 15.03 -1.69
C THR A 460 -2.95 15.43 -2.79
N ARG A 461 -4.22 15.06 -2.64
CA ARG A 461 -5.28 15.42 -3.59
C ARG A 461 -5.62 16.92 -3.55
N ALA A 462 -5.71 17.53 -2.38
CA ALA A 462 -5.94 18.97 -2.25
C ALA A 462 -4.81 19.78 -2.92
N LEU A 463 -3.56 19.42 -2.63
CA LEU A 463 -2.38 20.08 -3.22
C LEU A 463 -2.27 19.84 -4.74
N GLU A 464 -2.69 18.68 -5.24
CA GLU A 464 -2.79 18.45 -6.69
C GLU A 464 -3.86 19.35 -7.34
N LEU A 465 -5.03 19.50 -6.70
CA LEU A 465 -6.11 20.34 -7.22
C LEU A 465 -5.67 21.81 -7.35
N GLU A 466 -4.88 22.28 -6.38
CA GLU A 466 -4.31 23.64 -6.32
C GLU A 466 -3.04 23.82 -7.18
N GLY A 467 -2.49 22.73 -7.74
CA GLY A 467 -1.28 22.77 -8.57
C GLY A 467 0.03 22.87 -7.79
N HIS A 468 0.02 22.64 -6.48
CA HIS A 468 1.23 22.59 -5.64
C HIS A 468 1.99 21.27 -5.78
N VAL A 469 1.30 20.18 -6.14
CA VAL A 469 1.90 18.84 -6.37
C VAL A 469 1.55 18.31 -7.77
N ASP A 470 2.55 17.78 -8.48
CA ASP A 470 2.35 17.15 -9.80
C ASP A 470 2.34 15.62 -9.72
N MET A 471 1.15 15.04 -9.89
CA MET A 471 0.95 13.58 -9.90
C MET A 471 0.98 12.96 -11.30
N ARG A 472 1.12 13.74 -12.38
CA ARG A 472 1.04 13.24 -13.78
C ARG A 472 2.07 12.16 -14.06
N ARG A 473 3.28 12.31 -13.52
CA ARG A 473 4.36 11.31 -13.67
C ARG A 473 4.03 9.94 -13.08
N PHE A 474 3.05 9.83 -12.19
CA PHE A 474 2.57 8.56 -11.61
C PHE A 474 1.30 8.03 -12.30
N ARG A 475 0.90 8.62 -13.43
CA ARG A 475 -0.19 8.14 -14.30
C ARG A 475 0.31 7.46 -15.56
N ILE A 476 1.61 7.52 -15.80
CA ILE A 476 2.29 6.85 -16.91
C ILE A 476 3.06 5.64 -16.40
N HIS A 477 3.16 4.61 -17.22
CA HIS A 477 4.03 3.48 -16.92
C HIS A 477 5.48 3.92 -16.93
N ARG A 478 6.20 3.70 -15.83
CA ARG A 478 7.61 4.07 -15.71
C ARG A 478 8.44 2.82 -15.50
N PHE A 479 9.34 2.60 -16.44
CA PHE A 479 10.31 1.53 -16.35
C PHE A 479 11.49 1.95 -15.46
N SER A 480 12.00 0.99 -14.69
CA SER A 480 13.21 1.12 -13.90
C SER A 480 14.32 0.36 -14.61
N HIS A 481 15.40 1.06 -14.94
CA HIS A 481 16.54 0.45 -15.63
C HIS A 481 17.07 -0.77 -14.87
N ARG A 482 17.25 -0.62 -13.56
CA ARG A 482 17.74 -1.69 -12.68
C ARG A 482 16.81 -2.89 -12.65
N ASP A 483 15.50 -2.66 -12.63
CA ASP A 483 14.54 -3.75 -12.54
C ASP A 483 14.49 -4.53 -13.85
N ILE A 484 14.65 -3.85 -15.00
CA ILE A 484 14.78 -4.48 -16.32
C ILE A 484 16.05 -5.33 -16.40
N THR A 485 17.20 -4.77 -16.04
CA THR A 485 18.49 -5.47 -16.14
C THR A 485 18.61 -6.67 -15.19
N ASN A 486 17.79 -6.72 -14.14
CA ASN A 486 17.79 -7.80 -13.15
C ASN A 486 16.65 -8.81 -13.33
N SER A 487 15.89 -8.73 -14.42
CA SER A 487 14.75 -9.62 -14.70
C SER A 487 14.93 -10.38 -16.01
N PRO A 488 14.32 -11.58 -16.12
CA PRO A 488 14.21 -12.27 -17.40
C PRO A 488 13.56 -11.39 -18.48
N PRO A 489 14.02 -11.42 -19.75
CA PRO A 489 13.52 -10.51 -20.78
C PRO A 489 12.01 -10.63 -21.08
N ASP A 490 11.43 -11.82 -20.93
CA ASP A 490 10.00 -12.08 -21.16
C ASP A 490 9.09 -11.23 -20.27
N VAL A 491 9.52 -10.87 -19.06
CA VAL A 491 8.75 -10.03 -18.12
C VAL A 491 8.47 -8.66 -18.72
N PHE A 492 9.50 -8.00 -19.26
CA PHE A 492 9.36 -6.63 -19.76
C PHE A 492 8.94 -6.56 -21.23
N VAL A 493 9.25 -7.58 -22.04
CA VAL A 493 8.65 -7.70 -23.38
C VAL A 493 7.14 -7.92 -23.28
N SER A 494 6.68 -8.84 -22.41
CA SER A 494 5.24 -9.09 -22.25
C SER A 494 4.49 -7.89 -21.66
N THR A 495 5.15 -7.06 -20.84
CA THR A 495 4.57 -5.83 -20.28
C THR A 495 4.13 -4.84 -21.36
N LEU A 496 4.75 -4.84 -22.55
CA LEU A 496 4.31 -3.99 -23.66
C LEU A 496 2.83 -4.21 -24.03
N ARG A 497 2.25 -5.39 -23.75
CA ARG A 497 0.85 -5.69 -24.05
C ARG A 497 -0.14 -4.70 -23.41
N VAL A 498 0.17 -4.15 -22.22
CA VAL A 498 -0.67 -3.18 -21.52
C VAL A 498 -0.39 -1.73 -21.93
N LEU A 499 0.62 -1.52 -22.79
CA LEU A 499 0.94 -0.23 -23.41
C LEU A 499 0.49 -0.17 -24.87
N LEU A 500 -0.15 -1.22 -25.39
CA LEU A 500 -0.63 -1.24 -26.77
C LEU A 500 -1.75 -0.21 -26.96
N ILE A 501 -1.61 0.65 -27.96
CA ILE A 501 -2.64 1.58 -28.42
C ILE A 501 -3.46 0.88 -29.52
N PRO A 502 -4.71 0.43 -29.24
CA PRO A 502 -5.47 -0.42 -30.15
C PRO A 502 -5.72 0.20 -31.53
N GLU A 503 -5.85 1.53 -31.58
CA GLU A 503 -6.07 2.31 -32.81
C GLU A 503 -4.87 2.25 -33.74
N ARG A 504 -3.65 2.26 -33.18
CA ARG A 504 -2.40 2.11 -33.95
C ARG A 504 -2.21 0.66 -34.43
N ALA A 505 -2.72 -0.30 -33.66
CA ALA A 505 -2.60 -1.74 -33.95
C ALA A 505 -3.71 -2.29 -34.88
N ALA A 506 -4.65 -1.45 -35.32
CA ALA A 506 -5.77 -1.87 -36.15
C ALA A 506 -5.29 -2.45 -37.50
N GLY A 507 -5.72 -3.67 -37.80
CA GLY A 507 -5.37 -4.35 -39.06
C GLY A 507 -3.96 -4.97 -39.11
N ILE A 508 -3.17 -4.84 -38.04
CA ILE A 508 -1.86 -5.49 -37.93
C ILE A 508 -2.05 -6.98 -37.55
N ASP A 509 -1.33 -7.85 -38.25
CA ASP A 509 -1.18 -9.28 -37.94
C ASP A 509 0.29 -9.67 -38.13
N GLU A 510 1.09 -9.44 -37.09
CA GLU A 510 2.55 -9.51 -37.15
C GLU A 510 3.12 -10.23 -35.93
N HIS A 511 3.98 -11.23 -36.18
CA HIS A 511 4.68 -11.95 -35.14
C HIS A 511 6.14 -11.49 -35.08
N LEU A 512 6.50 -10.88 -33.95
CA LEU A 512 7.81 -10.31 -33.69
C LEU A 512 8.53 -11.10 -32.61
N ARG A 513 9.74 -11.58 -32.91
CA ARG A 513 10.67 -12.16 -31.95
C ARG A 513 11.67 -11.11 -31.45
N PHE A 514 11.98 -11.17 -30.17
CA PHE A 514 13.08 -10.46 -29.52
C PHE A 514 14.15 -11.48 -29.17
N VAL A 515 15.40 -11.25 -29.58
CA VAL A 515 16.56 -12.11 -29.27
C VAL A 515 17.59 -11.30 -28.50
N PHE A 516 18.01 -11.81 -27.35
CA PHE A 516 19.00 -11.17 -26.49
C PHE A 516 20.38 -11.84 -26.63
N ASP A 517 21.43 -11.11 -26.26
CA ASP A 517 22.83 -11.53 -26.46
C ASP A 517 23.23 -12.81 -25.72
N ASP A 518 22.52 -13.17 -24.65
CA ASP A 518 22.68 -14.43 -23.93
C ASP A 518 22.00 -15.63 -24.62
N GLY A 519 21.36 -15.39 -25.78
CA GLY A 519 20.62 -16.39 -26.56
C GLY A 519 19.17 -16.60 -26.12
N THR A 520 18.73 -15.92 -25.07
CA THR A 520 17.31 -15.94 -24.69
C THR A 520 16.45 -15.24 -25.75
N HIS A 521 15.24 -15.75 -25.95
CA HIS A 521 14.29 -15.16 -26.88
C HIS A 521 12.87 -15.27 -26.35
N THR A 522 12.06 -14.32 -26.80
CA THR A 522 10.63 -14.21 -26.50
C THR A 522 9.97 -13.46 -27.66
N GLY A 523 8.65 -13.28 -27.66
CA GLY A 523 8.00 -12.57 -28.76
C GLY A 523 6.63 -12.01 -28.43
N LEU A 524 6.12 -11.17 -29.33
CA LEU A 524 4.77 -10.66 -29.34
C LEU A 524 4.12 -10.93 -30.70
N HIS A 525 2.93 -11.52 -30.68
CA HIS A 525 2.07 -11.60 -31.87
C HIS A 525 0.98 -10.54 -31.76
N LEU A 526 1.13 -9.45 -32.52
CA LEU A 526 0.10 -8.42 -32.63
C LEU A 526 -0.94 -8.89 -33.62
N ARG A 527 -2.17 -9.10 -33.15
CA ARG A 527 -3.31 -9.48 -34.00
C ARG A 527 -4.60 -8.99 -33.39
N ARG A 528 -5.50 -8.47 -34.22
CA ARG A 528 -6.82 -7.95 -33.78
C ARG A 528 -6.70 -6.91 -32.66
N SER A 529 -5.72 -6.01 -32.77
CA SER A 529 -5.41 -5.00 -31.74
C SER A 529 -5.09 -5.60 -30.37
N VAL A 530 -4.52 -6.80 -30.33
CA VAL A 530 -4.04 -7.48 -29.12
C VAL A 530 -2.58 -7.87 -29.33
N ALA A 531 -1.71 -7.57 -28.38
CA ALA A 531 -0.34 -8.08 -28.33
C ALA A 531 -0.32 -9.35 -27.47
N VAL A 532 -0.17 -10.50 -28.11
CA VAL A 532 -0.14 -11.81 -27.43
C VAL A 532 1.32 -12.16 -27.09
N PRO A 533 1.68 -12.34 -25.82
CA PRO A 533 2.99 -12.90 -25.46
C PRO A 533 3.18 -14.29 -26.07
N THR A 534 4.35 -14.53 -26.64
CA THR A 534 4.77 -15.80 -27.26
C THR A 534 6.23 -16.08 -26.89
N ASP A 535 6.73 -17.26 -27.24
CA ASP A 535 8.17 -17.56 -27.21
C ASP A 535 8.91 -16.94 -28.42
N GLY A 536 8.20 -16.42 -29.42
CA GLY A 536 8.80 -15.91 -30.66
C GLY A 536 9.20 -17.01 -31.66
N ALA A 537 8.81 -18.26 -31.41
CA ALA A 537 9.00 -19.34 -32.38
C ALA A 537 8.22 -19.04 -33.67
N ASP A 538 8.81 -19.38 -34.82
CA ASP A 538 8.24 -19.17 -36.17
C ASP A 538 7.96 -17.71 -36.58
N ALA A 539 8.36 -16.73 -35.77
CA ALA A 539 8.27 -15.31 -36.14
C ALA A 539 9.16 -14.98 -37.36
N GLU A 540 8.57 -14.32 -38.37
CA GLU A 540 9.29 -13.85 -39.56
C GLU A 540 10.05 -12.53 -39.32
N LEU A 541 9.66 -11.79 -38.27
CA LEU A 541 10.25 -10.51 -37.88
C LEU A 541 11.06 -10.69 -36.59
N GLU A 542 12.27 -10.11 -36.54
CA GLU A 542 13.13 -10.19 -35.37
C GLU A 542 13.82 -8.86 -35.04
N ILE A 543 13.87 -8.53 -33.75
CA ILE A 543 14.75 -7.53 -33.14
C ILE A 543 15.81 -8.27 -32.32
N ARG A 544 17.09 -7.98 -32.55
CA ARG A 544 18.20 -8.44 -31.71
C ARG A 544 18.87 -7.26 -31.01
N LEU A 545 19.07 -7.39 -29.70
CA LEU A 545 19.62 -6.34 -28.82
C LEU A 545 20.09 -6.92 -27.48
N ASP A 546 20.97 -6.23 -26.76
CA ASP A 546 21.31 -6.59 -25.38
C ASP A 546 20.29 -6.04 -24.36
N LEU A 547 20.37 -6.53 -23.12
CA LEU A 547 19.43 -6.13 -22.06
C LEU A 547 19.60 -4.66 -21.64
N GLU A 548 20.81 -4.11 -21.77
CA GLU A 548 21.11 -2.70 -21.52
C GLU A 548 20.42 -1.79 -22.55
N THR A 549 20.48 -2.13 -23.83
CA THR A 549 19.78 -1.43 -24.91
C THR A 549 18.28 -1.54 -24.74
N TRP A 550 17.77 -2.71 -24.35
CA TRP A 550 16.36 -2.87 -24.02
C TRP A 550 15.92 -1.98 -22.86
N ALA A 551 16.71 -1.94 -21.79
CA ALA A 551 16.48 -1.04 -20.67
C ALA A 551 16.51 0.44 -21.09
N ALA A 552 17.45 0.83 -21.95
CA ALA A 552 17.56 2.19 -22.47
C ALA A 552 16.35 2.59 -23.35
N LEU A 553 15.84 1.67 -24.18
CA LEU A 553 14.61 1.88 -24.97
C LEU A 553 13.40 2.07 -24.05
N LEU A 554 13.15 1.14 -23.13
CA LEU A 554 11.98 1.20 -22.24
C LEU A 554 12.02 2.41 -21.29
N THR A 555 13.21 2.86 -20.90
CA THR A 555 13.39 4.06 -20.05
C THR A 555 13.47 5.37 -20.83
N ASN A 556 13.22 5.34 -22.15
CA ASN A 556 13.29 6.50 -23.06
C ASN A 556 14.65 7.23 -23.05
N ARG A 557 15.74 6.53 -22.72
CA ARG A 557 17.10 7.08 -22.79
C ARG A 557 17.65 7.12 -24.22
N VAL A 558 17.19 6.21 -25.07
CA VAL A 558 17.55 6.10 -26.49
C VAL A 558 16.27 5.81 -27.29
N SER A 559 16.16 6.33 -28.51
CA SER A 559 15.06 5.99 -29.42
C SER A 559 15.37 4.72 -30.23
N LEU A 560 14.34 4.02 -30.70
CA LEU A 560 14.51 2.84 -31.56
C LEU A 560 15.28 3.19 -32.84
N ALA A 561 15.00 4.36 -33.43
CA ALA A 561 15.72 4.85 -34.60
C ALA A 561 17.22 5.02 -34.31
N ASP A 562 17.56 5.72 -33.22
CA ASP A 562 18.96 5.92 -32.83
C ASP A 562 19.66 4.59 -32.52
N ALA A 563 18.98 3.67 -31.83
CA ALA A 563 19.55 2.36 -31.49
C ALA A 563 19.84 1.51 -32.75
N ILE A 564 18.99 1.60 -33.77
CA ILE A 564 19.23 0.97 -35.08
C ILE A 564 20.42 1.64 -35.79
N ASP A 565 20.46 2.98 -35.84
CA ASP A 565 21.50 3.73 -36.53
C ASP A 565 22.90 3.54 -35.91
N HIS A 566 22.97 3.41 -34.58
CA HIS A 566 24.21 3.12 -33.86
C HIS A 566 24.57 1.62 -33.83
N GLY A 567 23.70 0.76 -34.36
CA GLY A 567 23.94 -0.68 -34.45
C GLY A 567 23.82 -1.44 -33.14
N SER A 568 23.18 -0.87 -32.11
CA SER A 568 22.83 -1.61 -30.88
C SER A 568 21.52 -2.40 -31.00
N VAL A 569 20.72 -2.12 -32.02
CA VAL A 569 19.55 -2.91 -32.43
C VAL A 569 19.74 -3.40 -33.86
N HIS A 570 19.60 -4.71 -34.07
CA HIS A 570 19.62 -5.33 -35.39
C HIS A 570 18.25 -5.89 -35.75
N LEU A 571 17.75 -5.55 -36.95
CA LEU A 571 16.47 -6.01 -37.47
C LEU A 571 16.66 -7.12 -38.50
N THR A 572 15.89 -8.20 -38.39
CA THR A 572 15.80 -9.25 -39.41
C THR A 572 14.35 -9.37 -39.91
N GLY A 573 14.18 -9.48 -41.22
CA GLY A 573 12.85 -9.45 -41.87
C GLY A 573 12.53 -8.07 -42.45
N ASN A 574 11.25 -7.70 -42.48
CA ASN A 574 10.82 -6.40 -43.02
C ASN A 574 10.89 -5.31 -41.94
N ALA A 575 11.87 -4.41 -42.06
CA ALA A 575 12.13 -3.35 -41.09
C ALA A 575 10.96 -2.39 -40.89
N ASP A 576 10.19 -2.08 -41.93
CA ASP A 576 9.07 -1.16 -41.85
C ASP A 576 7.89 -1.77 -41.07
N ARG A 577 7.64 -3.07 -41.27
CA ARG A 577 6.67 -3.84 -40.47
C ARG A 577 7.08 -3.88 -38.99
N ILE A 578 8.37 -4.06 -38.70
CA ILE A 578 8.88 -4.02 -37.32
C ILE A 578 8.66 -2.64 -36.69
N ARG A 579 9.05 -1.56 -37.37
CA ARG A 579 8.81 -0.19 -36.87
C ARG A 579 7.33 0.08 -36.65
N GLN A 580 6.47 -0.39 -37.55
CA GLN A 580 5.02 -0.28 -37.41
C GLN A 580 4.51 -1.01 -36.15
N VAL A 581 4.98 -2.24 -35.90
CA VAL A 581 4.66 -2.98 -34.66
C VAL A 581 5.11 -2.21 -33.43
N MET A 582 6.35 -1.73 -33.40
CA MET A 582 6.90 -1.01 -32.24
C MET A 582 6.16 0.31 -31.99
N HIS A 583 5.75 1.03 -33.05
CA HIS A 583 4.99 2.28 -32.94
C HIS A 583 3.60 2.11 -32.29
N CYS A 584 3.09 0.88 -32.20
CA CYS A 584 1.80 0.59 -31.58
C CYS A 584 1.83 0.72 -30.05
N PHE A 585 2.99 0.77 -29.42
CA PHE A 585 3.10 0.88 -27.96
C PHE A 585 3.25 2.34 -27.52
N ASP A 586 2.64 2.69 -26.39
CA ASP A 586 2.68 4.01 -25.75
C ASP A 586 4.03 4.26 -25.08
N LEU A 587 5.07 4.38 -25.91
CA LEU A 587 6.45 4.62 -25.52
C LEU A 587 7.11 5.60 -26.49
N ALA A 588 7.58 6.74 -25.97
CA ALA A 588 8.21 7.79 -26.76
C ALA A 588 9.45 7.31 -27.53
N SER A 589 10.21 6.36 -26.99
CA SER A 589 11.36 5.73 -27.67
C SER A 589 10.96 4.92 -28.89
N MET A 590 9.71 4.48 -28.99
CA MET A 590 9.19 3.65 -30.09
C MET A 590 8.41 4.47 -31.13
N GLU A 591 8.27 5.78 -30.91
CA GLU A 591 7.65 6.67 -31.89
C GLU A 591 8.55 6.83 -33.13
N SER A 592 7.96 6.68 -34.31
CA SER A 592 8.63 7.01 -35.56
C SER A 592 8.76 8.53 -35.66
N LYS A 593 9.99 9.05 -35.72
CA LYS A 593 10.23 10.39 -36.27
C LYS A 593 10.38 10.34 -37.78
#